data_AF-A0A1I5J3A9-F1
#
_entry.id   AF-A0A1I5J3A9-F1
#
_cell.length_a   1.000
_cell.length_b   1.000
_cell.length_c   1.000
_cell.angle_alpha   90.00
_cell.angle_beta   90.00
_cell.angle_gamma   90.00
#
_symmetry.space_group_name_H-M   'P 1'
#
loop_
_entity.id
_entity.type
_entity.pdbx_description
1 polymer ?
#
loop_
_entity_poly.entity_id
_entity_poly.type
_entity_poly.pdbx_seq_one_letter_code
_entity_poly.pdbx_strand_id
1 'polypeptide(L)'
;MEKLEKINITTKNLASGNCQVKFVVEDDQDPRYGYLLMTEPKPVGEIILEIQRKLENRRMAERNINPLFPVAPAQEDPNFYLFSA
;
A
#
# COMPACT_ATOMS: atom_id res chain seq x y z
N MET A 1 9.52 -7.64 18.08
CA MET A 1 8.72 -8.57 17.27
C MET A 1 7.94 -7.74 16.28
N GLU A 2 8.29 -7.84 15.00
CA GLU A 2 7.63 -7.12 13.92
C GLU A 2 6.22 -7.71 13.80
N LYS A 3 5.19 -6.92 14.12
CA LYS A 3 3.80 -7.34 13.90
C LYS A 3 3.65 -7.62 12.41
N LEU A 4 3.40 -8.88 12.05
CA LEU A 4 2.91 -9.23 10.72
C LEU A 4 1.56 -8.52 10.55
N GLU A 5 1.59 -7.36 9.90
CA GLU A 5 0.39 -6.63 9.50
C GLU A 5 -0.53 -7.61 8.76
N LYS A 6 -1.74 -7.84 9.30
CA LYS A 6 -2.72 -8.70 8.64
C LYS A 6 -3.28 -7.91 7.47
N ILE A 7 -2.85 -8.28 6.26
CA ILE A 7 -3.30 -7.64 5.03
C ILE A 7 -4.38 -8.52 4.40
N ASN A 8 -5.60 -8.01 4.35
CA ASN A 8 -6.68 -8.61 3.58
C ASN A 8 -6.73 -7.96 2.21
N ILE A 9 -6.82 -8.77 1.15
CA ILE A 9 -6.89 -8.26 -0.22
C ILE A 9 -8.17 -8.73 -0.93
N THR A 10 -8.65 -7.89 -1.83
CA THR A 10 -9.76 -8.19 -2.74
C THR A 10 -9.37 -7.69 -4.12
N THR A 11 -9.36 -8.58 -5.11
CA THR A 11 -8.99 -8.26 -6.48
C THR A 11 -10.22 -8.07 -7.35
N LYS A 12 -10.15 -7.12 -8.27
CA LYS A 12 -11.18 -6.85 -9.28
C LYS A 12 -10.50 -6.64 -10.63
N ASN A 13 -10.84 -7.48 -11.60
CA ASN A 13 -10.42 -7.28 -12.97
C ASN A 13 -11.22 -6.14 -13.60
N LEU A 14 -10.53 -5.19 -14.22
CA LEU A 14 -11.13 -4.05 -14.92
C LEU A 14 -11.28 -4.38 -16.41
N ALA A 15 -12.27 -3.77 -17.05
CA ALA A 15 -12.52 -3.92 -18.49
C ALA A 15 -11.35 -3.43 -19.37
N SER A 16 -10.46 -2.61 -18.82
CA SER A 16 -9.24 -2.14 -19.48
C SER A 16 -8.13 -3.20 -19.55
N GLY A 17 -8.31 -4.37 -18.92
CA GLY A 17 -7.27 -5.40 -18.80
C GLY A 17 -6.43 -5.30 -17.52
N ASN A 18 -6.56 -4.20 -16.76
CA ASN A 18 -5.86 -4.01 -15.49
C ASN A 18 -6.55 -4.78 -14.35
N CYS A 19 -5.79 -5.10 -13.30
CA CYS A 19 -6.29 -5.64 -12.04
C CYS A 19 -6.24 -4.54 -10.96
N GLN A 20 -7.38 -4.24 -10.35
CA GLN A 20 -7.44 -3.38 -9.17
C GLN A 20 -7.48 -4.25 -7.92
N VAL A 21 -6.49 -4.08 -7.05
CA VAL A 21 -6.41 -4.73 -5.75
C VAL A 21 -6.82 -3.73 -4.69
N LYS A 22 -7.93 -3.97 -3.99
CA LYS A 22 -8.25 -3.30 -2.74
C LYS A 22 -7.57 -4.08 -1.61
N PHE A 23 -6.84 -3.39 -0.74
CA PHE A 23 -6.25 -4.01 0.44
C PHE A 23 -6.66 -3.27 1.72
N VAL A 24 -6.74 -4.01 2.81
CA VAL A 24 -7.00 -3.49 4.15
C VAL A 24 -5.91 -4.02 5.06
N VAL A 25 -5.20 -3.10 5.70
CA VAL A 25 -4.19 -3.36 6.71
C VAL A 25 -4.88 -3.31 8.06
N GLU A 26 -5.12 -4.48 8.64
CA GLU A 26 -5.62 -4.60 10.00
C GLU A 26 -4.45 -4.38 10.96
N ASP A 27 -4.23 -3.12 11.32
CA ASP A 27 -3.43 -2.77 12.49
C ASP A 27 -4.35 -2.41 13.65
N ASP A 28 -3.98 -2.84 14.85
CA ASP A 28 -4.77 -2.70 16.08
C ASP A 28 -4.98 -1.23 16.48
N GLN A 29 -4.13 -0.32 15.99
CA GLN A 29 -4.17 1.10 16.34
C GLN A 29 -4.58 2.03 15.20
N ASP A 30 -4.36 1.64 13.93
CA ASP A 30 -4.61 2.49 12.78
C ASP A 30 -5.05 1.65 11.56
N PRO A 31 -6.35 1.35 11.43
CA PRO A 31 -6.86 0.59 10.29
C PRO A 31 -6.69 1.43 9.03
N ARG A 32 -5.90 0.91 8.09
CA ARG A 32 -5.61 1.58 6.82
C ARG A 32 -6.16 0.75 5.68
N TYR A 33 -6.65 1.39 4.64
CA TYR A 33 -7.05 0.70 3.42
C TYR A 33 -6.48 1.40 2.21
N GLY A 34 -6.34 0.66 1.11
CA GLY A 34 -5.72 1.20 -0.08
C GLY A 34 -6.12 0.46 -1.34
N TYR A 35 -5.65 1.01 -2.45
CA TYR A 35 -5.82 0.45 -3.78
C TYR A 35 -4.47 0.35 -4.45
N LEU A 36 -4.20 -0.80 -5.06
CA LEU A 36 -3.07 -1.04 -5.93
C LEU A 36 -3.59 -1.38 -7.32
N LEU A 37 -3.20 -0.60 -8.32
CA LEU A 37 -3.50 -0.87 -9.72
C LEU A 37 -2.34 -1.66 -10.34
N MET A 38 -2.66 -2.79 -10.96
CA MET A 38 -1.70 -3.68 -11.61
C MET A 38 -2.10 -3.88 -13.06
N THR A 39 -1.13 -3.99 -13.96
CA THR A 39 -1.37 -4.25 -15.38
C THR A 39 -1.66 -5.72 -15.67
N GLU A 40 -1.29 -6.62 -14.76
CA GLU A 40 -1.47 -8.06 -14.90
C GLU A 40 -1.89 -8.70 -13.56
N PRO A 41 -2.65 -9.81 -13.60
CA PRO A 41 -2.99 -10.55 -12.40
C PRO A 41 -1.76 -11.28 -11.85
N LYS A 42 -1.33 -10.93 -10.64
CA LYS A 42 -0.27 -11.62 -9.89
C LYS A 42 -0.87 -12.59 -8.84
N PRO A 43 -0.13 -13.61 -8.40
CA PRO A 43 -0.57 -14.45 -7.28
C PRO A 43 -0.67 -13.65 -5.98
N VAL A 44 -1.60 -14.04 -5.11
CA VAL A 44 -1.91 -13.36 -3.84
C VAL A 44 -0.67 -13.08 -2.99
N GLY A 45 0.26 -14.05 -2.90
CA GLY A 45 1.50 -13.88 -2.12
C GLY A 45 2.37 -12.74 -2.65
N GLU A 46 2.52 -12.62 -3.98
CA GLU A 46 3.29 -11.53 -4.61
C GLU A 46 2.61 -10.18 -4.39
N ILE A 47 1.27 -10.14 -4.45
CA ILE A 47 0.50 -8.92 -4.18
C ILE A 47 0.74 -8.44 -2.75
N ILE A 48 0.70 -9.35 -1.77
CA ILE A 48 0.93 -9.03 -0.36
C ILE A 48 2.36 -8.50 -0.16
N LEU A 49 3.37 -9.18 -0.72
CA LEU A 49 4.76 -8.73 -0.64
C LEU A 49 4.96 -7.35 -1.27
N GLU A 50 4.30 -7.08 -2.40
CA GLU A 50 4.38 -5.79 -3.08
C GLU A 50 3.73 -4.67 -2.25
N ILE A 51 2.58 -4.94 -1.62
CA ILE A 51 1.92 -4.01 -0.70
C ILE A 51 2.83 -3.74 0.51
N GLN A 52 3.38 -4.78 1.15
CA GLN A 52 4.29 -4.64 2.29
C GLN A 52 5.51 -3.79 1.95
N ARG A 53 6.15 -4.06 0.81
CA ARG A 53 7.30 -3.29 0.34
C ARG A 53 6.96 -1.81 0.11
N LYS A 54 5.79 -1.52 -0.47
CA LYS A 54 5.33 -0.14 -0.69
C LYS A 54 5.02 0.57 0.64
N LEU A 55 4.42 -0.12 1.60
CA LEU A 55 4.16 0.40 2.95
C LEU A 55 5.47 0.69 3.70
N GLU A 56 6.44 -0.20 3.62
CA GLU A 56 7.76 -0.03 4.25
C GLU A 56 8.53 1.14 3.65
N ASN A 57 8.58 1.24 2.32
CA ASN A 57 9.19 2.38 1.63
C ASN A 57 8.56 3.70 2.07
N ARG A 58 7.23 3.76 2.18
CA ARG A 58 6.52 4.95 2.66
C ARG A 58 6.88 5.29 4.11
N ARG A 59 6.91 4.28 4.99
CA ARG A 59 7.30 4.45 6.40
C ARG A 59 8.73 4.98 6.54
N MET A 60 9.64 4.49 5.69
CA MET A 60 11.02 4.96 5.63
C MET A 60 11.11 6.39 5.09
N ALA A 61 10.31 6.75 4.08
CA ALA A 61 10.23 8.12 3.56
C ALA A 61 9.69 9.10 4.62
N GLU A 62 8.66 8.71 5.37
CA GLU A 62 8.08 9.50 6.47
C GLU A 62 9.09 9.75 7.61
N ARG A 63 9.91 8.74 7.93
CA ARG A 63 10.99 8.88 8.93
C ARG A 63 12.13 9.79 8.48
N ASN A 64 12.30 9.98 7.17
CA ASN A 64 13.33 10.85 6.59
C ASN A 64 12.84 12.28 6.30
N ILE A 65 11.61 12.63 6.72
CA ILE A 65 11.10 14.00 6.58
C ILE A 65 11.97 14.93 7.42
N ASN A 66 12.52 15.97 6.77
CA ASN A 66 13.29 16.99 7.44
C ASN A 66 12.36 17.81 8.37
N PRO A 67 12.63 17.85 9.69
CA PRO A 67 11.77 18.57 10.64
C PRO A 67 11.70 20.08 10.38
N LEU A 68 12.66 20.66 9.66
CA LEU A 68 12.68 22.09 9.29
C LEU A 68 11.80 22.40 8.06
N PHE A 69 11.53 21.39 7.23
CA PHE A 69 10.70 21.51 6.04
C PHE A 69 9.82 20.26 5.95
N PRO A 70 8.69 20.22 6.69
CA PRO A 70 7.78 19.08 6.69
C PRO A 70 6.98 19.05 5.37
N VAL A 71 7.69 18.78 4.28
CA VAL A 71 7.09 18.47 2.99
C VAL A 71 6.78 16.99 3.02
N ALA A 72 5.50 16.65 2.84
CA ALA A 72 5.11 15.25 2.71
C ALA A 72 5.89 14.63 1.54
N PRO A 73 6.45 13.41 1.71
CA PRO A 73 7.13 12.73 0.62
C PRO A 73 6.18 12.65 -0.57
N ALA A 74 6.67 13.03 -1.75
CA ALA A 74 5.88 12.99 -2.97
C ALA A 74 5.28 11.58 -3.15
N GLN A 75 4.03 11.49 -3.60
CA GLN A 75 3.43 10.20 -3.90
C GLN A 75 4.16 9.62 -5.14
N GLU A 76 5.19 8.81 -4.89
CA GLU A 76 6.07 8.27 -5.94
C GLU A 76 5.37 7.28 -6.86
N ASP A 77 4.23 6.72 -6.44
CA ASP A 77 3.56 5.65 -7.17
C ASP A 77 2.10 6.01 -7.50
N PRO A 78 1.80 6.39 -8.76
CA PRO A 78 0.44 6.74 -9.18
C PRO A 78 -0.52 5.53 -9.22
N ASN A 79 0.01 4.32 -9.05
CA ASN A 79 -0.78 3.09 -9.01
C ASN A 79 -1.04 2.62 -7.58
N PHE A 80 -0.51 3.31 -6.56
CA PHE A 80 -0.69 2.94 -5.15
C PHE A 80 -1.31 4.07 -4.34
N TYR A 81 -2.47 3.77 -3.76
CA TYR A 81 -3.25 4.67 -2.93
C TYR A 81 -3.40 4.05 -1.55
N LEU A 82 -3.19 4.85 -0.51
CA LEU A 82 -3.35 4.45 0.87
C LEU A 82 -4.11 5.56 1.61
N PHE A 83 -5.12 5.15 2.36
CA PHE A 83 -5.99 6.00 3.14
C PHE A 83 -6.00 5.52 4.59
N SER A 84 -5.88 6.44 5.53
CA SER A 84 -6.19 6.22 6.95
C SER A 84 -7.71 6.37 7.15
N ALA A 85 -8.31 5.47 7.92
CA ALA A 85 -9.74 5.55 8.27
C ALA A 85 -10.00 6.51 9.43
#